data_AF-A0A926NEN9-F1
#
_entry.id   AF-A0A926NEN9-F1
#
_cell.length_a   1.000
_cell.length_b   1.000
_cell.length_c   1.000
_cell.angle_alpha   90.00
_cell.angle_beta   90.00
_cell.angle_gamma   90.00
#
_symmetry.space_group_name_H-M   'P 1'
#
loop_
_entity.id
_entity.type
_entity.pdbx_description
1 polymer ?
#
loop_
_entity_poly.entity_id
_entity_poly.type
_entity_poly.pdbx_seq_one_letter_code
_entity_poly.pdbx_strand_id
1 'polypeptide(L)'
;MGFKLPEKYRQKQQEIYDLKYVIFGEKEIHISELEDKTVTPEMQSQMRMNSYAQEDLPPKLTDEALLKMTKRFLGQCSQPRFPCTTYNEALIHTIVPELVKRLEENFK
;
A
#
# COMPACT_ATOMS: atom_id res chain seq x y z
N MET A 1 5.86 -24.69 -25.31
CA MET A 1 4.43 -24.43 -25.00
C MET A 1 4.39 -23.66 -23.69
N GLY A 2 3.84 -22.44 -23.70
CA GLY A 2 3.70 -21.65 -22.47
C GLY A 2 2.61 -22.23 -21.58
N PHE A 3 2.90 -22.39 -20.29
CA PHE A 3 1.91 -22.77 -19.28
C PHE A 3 0.75 -21.77 -19.31
N LYS A 4 -0.46 -22.23 -19.67
CA LYS A 4 -1.67 -21.42 -19.62
C LYS A 4 -2.39 -21.74 -18.31
N LEU A 5 -2.60 -20.72 -17.47
CA LEU A 5 -3.40 -20.87 -16.25
C LEU A 5 -4.80 -21.40 -16.61
N PRO A 6 -5.33 -22.38 -15.85
CA PRO A 6 -6.69 -22.87 -16.01
C PRO A 6 -7.71 -21.75 -15.83
N GLU A 7 -8.83 -21.84 -16.55
CA GLU A 7 -9.84 -20.78 -16.67
C GLU A 7 -10.43 -20.35 -15.32
N LYS A 8 -10.64 -21.30 -14.40
CA LYS A 8 -11.09 -21.05 -13.02
C LYS A 8 -10.20 -20.09 -12.25
N TYR A 9 -8.89 -20.09 -12.50
CA TYR A 9 -7.97 -19.16 -11.83
C TYR A 9 -8.06 -17.75 -12.41
N ARG A 10 -8.33 -17.62 -13.72
CA ARG A 10 -8.52 -16.31 -14.35
C ARG A 10 -9.82 -15.66 -13.89
N GLN A 11 -10.89 -16.44 -13.78
CA GLN A 11 -12.17 -15.97 -13.23
C GLN A 11 -12.00 -15.43 -11.81
N LYS A 12 -11.31 -16.19 -10.93
CA LYS A 12 -11.00 -15.73 -9.58
C LYS A 12 -10.14 -14.47 -9.54
N GLN A 13 -9.16 -14.33 -10.43
CA GLN A 13 -8.36 -13.11 -10.53
C GLN A 13 -9.22 -11.91 -10.93
N GLN A 14 -10.13 -12.11 -11.87
CA GLN A 14 -11.07 -11.07 -12.29
C GLN A 14 -12.03 -10.69 -11.15
N GLU A 15 -12.60 -11.67 -10.46
CA GLU A 15 -13.45 -11.44 -9.29
C GLU A 15 -12.73 -10.63 -8.19
N ILE A 16 -11.47 -10.97 -7.90
CA ILE A 16 -10.67 -10.22 -6.91
C ILE A 16 -10.37 -8.80 -7.42
N TYR A 17 -10.10 -8.64 -8.72
CA TYR A 17 -9.86 -7.35 -9.33
C TYR A 17 -11.09 -6.45 -9.22
N ASP A 18 -12.27 -6.94 -9.61
CA ASP A 18 -13.52 -6.17 -9.63
C ASP A 18 -13.94 -5.71 -8.21
N LEU A 19 -13.45 -6.38 -7.17
CA LEU A 19 -13.67 -6.00 -5.78
C LEU A 19 -12.80 -4.81 -5.35
N LYS A 20 -11.86 -4.29 -6.12
CA LYS A 20 -10.93 -3.24 -5.63
C LYS A 20 -11.52 -1.83 -5.72
N TYR A 21 -12.36 -1.47 -4.75
CA TYR A 21 -12.99 -0.15 -4.68
C TYR A 21 -12.53 0.72 -3.49
N VAL A 22 -12.57 2.03 -3.72
CA VAL A 22 -12.35 3.09 -2.74
C VAL A 22 -13.58 3.99 -2.74
N ILE A 23 -14.08 4.31 -1.55
CA ILE A 23 -15.18 5.25 -1.33
C ILE A 23 -14.57 6.59 -0.89
N PHE A 24 -14.86 7.64 -1.66
CA PHE A 24 -14.44 9.01 -1.36
C PHE A 24 -15.67 9.93 -1.44
N GLY A 25 -16.08 10.48 -0.29
CA GLY A 25 -17.36 11.17 -0.18
C GLY A 25 -18.53 10.20 -0.40
N GLU A 26 -19.40 10.53 -1.37
CA GLU A 26 -20.54 9.69 -1.77
C GLU A 26 -20.24 8.81 -3.00
N LYS A 27 -19.01 8.86 -3.54
CA LYS A 27 -18.64 8.13 -4.75
C LYS A 27 -17.83 6.89 -4.41
N GLU A 28 -18.21 5.79 -5.05
CA GLU A 28 -17.41 4.57 -5.14
C GLU A 28 -16.59 4.64 -6.43
N ILE A 29 -15.28 4.47 -6.32
CA ILE A 29 -14.30 4.60 -7.40
C ILE A 29 -13.45 3.32 -7.40
N HIS A 30 -13.30 2.69 -8.55
CA HIS A 30 -12.40 1.56 -8.67
C HIS A 30 -10.94 2.03 -8.59
N ILE A 31 -10.06 1.30 -7.91
CA ILE A 31 -8.69 1.78 -7.63
C ILE A 31 -7.85 2.02 -8.89
N SER A 32 -8.15 1.31 -9.97
CA SER A 32 -7.48 1.49 -11.26
C SER A 32 -7.78 2.83 -11.92
N GLU A 33 -8.90 3.48 -11.55
CA GLU A 33 -9.29 4.78 -12.07
C GLU A 33 -8.51 5.93 -11.41
N LEU A 34 -7.87 5.66 -10.27
CA LEU A 34 -6.98 6.63 -9.63
C LEU A 34 -5.67 6.71 -10.42
N GLU A 35 -5.24 7.93 -10.72
CA GLU A 35 -3.94 8.18 -11.32
C GLU A 35 -2.82 8.00 -10.29
N ASP A 36 -1.64 7.61 -10.76
CA ASP A 36 -0.46 7.43 -9.90
C ASP A 36 -0.04 8.78 -9.29
N LYS A 37 0.39 8.75 -8.02
CA LYS A 37 0.82 9.93 -7.26
C LYS A 37 -0.20 11.08 -7.15
N THR A 38 -1.50 10.79 -7.17
CA THR A 38 -2.53 11.85 -7.07
C THR A 38 -3.22 11.92 -5.70
N VAL A 39 -3.18 10.85 -4.92
CA VAL A 39 -3.87 10.78 -3.63
C VAL A 39 -3.04 11.46 -2.55
N THR A 40 -3.50 12.63 -2.10
CA THR A 40 -2.84 13.43 -1.06
C THR A 40 -3.10 12.89 0.35
N PRO A 41 -2.36 13.35 1.38
CA PRO A 41 -2.59 12.95 2.76
C PRO A 41 -4.00 13.29 3.29
N GLU A 42 -4.60 14.38 2.79
CA GLU A 42 -5.94 14.81 3.15
C GLU A 42 -6.99 13.91 2.50
N MET A 43 -6.86 13.66 1.20
CA MET A 43 -7.74 12.74 0.47
C MET A 43 -7.73 11.35 1.10
N GLN A 44 -6.53 10.81 1.35
CA GLN A 44 -6.34 9.50 1.96
C GLN A 44 -7.06 9.37 3.31
N SER A 45 -7.07 10.42 4.13
CA SER A 45 -7.70 10.40 5.45
C SER A 45 -9.23 10.30 5.42
N GLN A 46 -9.84 10.72 4.31
CA GLN A 46 -11.28 10.69 4.12
C GLN A 46 -11.74 9.46 3.31
N MET A 47 -10.81 8.76 2.67
CA MET A 47 -11.07 7.55 1.92
C MET A 47 -11.43 6.39 2.84
N ARG A 48 -12.47 5.65 2.47
CA ARG A 48 -12.74 4.30 2.98
C ARG A 48 -12.45 3.32 1.86
N MET A 49 -11.86 2.17 2.16
CA MET A 49 -11.55 1.17 1.15
C MET A 49 -11.66 -0.21 1.76
N ASN A 50 -11.83 -1.21 0.90
CA ASN A 50 -11.74 -2.59 1.35
C ASN A 50 -10.28 -3.07 1.36
N SER A 51 -10.07 -4.28 1.90
CA SER A 51 -8.75 -4.89 2.01
C SER A 51 -8.08 -5.14 0.66
N TYR A 52 -8.86 -5.39 -0.40
CA TYR A 52 -8.34 -5.67 -1.74
C TYR A 52 -7.76 -4.41 -2.40
N ALA A 53 -8.43 -3.27 -2.22
CA ALA A 53 -7.95 -1.98 -2.71
C ALA A 53 -6.75 -1.46 -1.89
N GLN A 54 -6.66 -1.81 -0.61
CA GLN A 54 -5.56 -1.33 0.24
C GLN A 54 -4.17 -1.76 -0.26
N GLU A 55 -4.05 -2.94 -0.88
CA GLU A 55 -2.79 -3.44 -1.45
C GLU A 55 -2.32 -2.65 -2.67
N ASP A 56 -3.27 -2.15 -3.48
CA ASP A 56 -3.01 -1.44 -4.74
C ASP A 56 -2.95 0.09 -4.57
N LEU A 57 -3.20 0.60 -3.36
CA LEU A 57 -3.18 2.04 -3.08
C LEU A 57 -1.78 2.69 -3.11
N PRO A 58 -0.69 2.05 -2.65
CA PRO A 58 0.61 2.72 -2.52
C PRO A 58 1.11 3.45 -3.77
N PRO A 59 0.98 2.92 -5.01
CA PRO A 59 1.34 3.64 -6.24
C PRO A 59 0.52 4.93 -6.50
N LYS A 60 -0.70 4.98 -5.97
CA LYS A 60 -1.63 6.10 -6.16
C LYS A 60 -1.37 7.26 -5.19
N LEU A 61 -0.65 7.01 -4.10
CA LEU A 61 -0.32 8.00 -3.08
C LEU A 61 0.75 8.97 -3.59
N THR A 62 0.59 10.26 -3.27
CA THR A 62 1.70 11.21 -3.36
C THR A 62 2.84 10.76 -2.43
N ASP A 63 4.06 11.24 -2.69
CA ASP A 63 5.23 10.84 -1.89
C ASP A 63 5.03 11.19 -0.39
N GLU A 64 4.40 12.32 -0.08
CA GLU A 64 4.02 12.71 1.29
C GLU A 64 2.99 11.76 1.91
N ALA A 65 1.96 11.39 1.15
CA ALA A 65 0.91 10.48 1.62
C ALA A 65 1.45 9.07 1.86
N LEU A 66 2.37 8.62 0.98
CA LEU A 66 3.08 7.36 1.12
C LEU A 66 3.95 7.37 2.38
N LEU A 67 4.76 8.40 2.59
CA LEU A 67 5.59 8.52 3.80
C LEU A 67 4.75 8.53 5.08
N LYS A 68 3.65 9.29 5.09
CA LYS A 68 2.71 9.32 6.23
C LYS A 68 2.12 7.93 6.50
N MET A 69 1.73 7.20 5.46
CA MET A 69 1.22 5.83 5.57
C MET A 69 2.28 4.88 6.12
N THR A 70 3.50 4.92 5.58
CA THR A 70 4.62 4.08 6.01
C THR A 70 4.92 4.29 7.50
N LYS A 71 5.02 5.54 7.96
CA LYS A 71 5.23 5.85 9.39
C LYS A 71 4.11 5.28 10.27
N ARG A 72 2.86 5.43 9.85
CA ARG A 72 1.71 4.89 10.57
C ARG A 72 1.79 3.37 10.69
N PHE A 73 2.08 2.67 9.60
CA PHE A 73 2.16 1.21 9.60
C PHE A 73 3.38 0.67 10.35
N LEU A 74 4.54 1.34 10.26
CA LEU A 74 5.71 1.00 11.08
C LEU A 74 5.38 1.07 12.58
N GLY A 75 4.59 2.06 13.01
CA GLY A 75 4.13 2.17 14.40
C GLY A 75 3.13 1.09 14.83
N GLN A 76 2.54 0.37 13.87
CA GLN A 76 1.63 -0.76 14.12
C GLN A 76 2.33 -2.12 14.01
N CYS A 77 3.55 -2.17 13.48
CA CYS A 77 4.33 -3.39 13.46
C CYS A 77 4.69 -3.84 14.88
N SER A 78 4.90 -5.15 15.04
CA SER A 78 5.36 -5.73 16.31
C SER A 78 6.64 -5.07 16.80
N GLN A 79 6.84 -4.99 18.11
CA GLN A 79 8.08 -4.46 18.69
C GLN A 79 9.29 -5.28 18.24
N PRO A 80 10.44 -4.64 17.95
CA PRO A 80 11.65 -5.35 17.56
C PRO A 80 12.15 -6.23 18.70
N ARG A 81 12.52 -7.47 18.37
CA ARG A 81 13.40 -8.27 19.23
C ARG A 81 14.84 -7.81 19.03
N PHE A 82 15.64 -7.82 20.10
CA PHE A 82 17.06 -7.52 20.03
C PHE A 82 17.89 -8.78 20.36
N PRO A 83 18.75 -9.26 19.44
CA PRO A 83 18.90 -8.82 18.05
C PRO A 83 17.67 -9.17 17.19
N CYS A 84 17.48 -8.50 16.05
CA CYS A 84 16.47 -8.91 15.08
C CYS A 84 16.81 -10.31 14.57
N THR A 85 15.89 -11.24 14.76
CA THR A 85 16.11 -12.68 14.56
C THR A 85 15.63 -13.17 13.19
N THR A 86 14.81 -12.39 12.50
CA THR A 86 14.29 -12.74 11.17
C THR A 86 14.58 -11.65 10.14
N TYR A 87 14.62 -12.04 8.87
CA TYR A 87 14.78 -11.08 7.76
C TYR A 87 13.66 -10.04 7.72
N ASN A 88 12.43 -10.42 8.07
CA ASN A 88 11.29 -9.50 8.14
C ASN A 88 11.50 -8.45 9.23
N GLU A 89 11.97 -8.86 10.42
CA GLU A 89 12.31 -7.91 11.49
C GLU A 89 13.42 -6.95 11.06
N ALA A 90 14.47 -7.44 10.39
CA ALA A 90 15.54 -6.59 9.88
C ALA A 90 15.04 -5.58 8.83
N LEU A 91 14.14 -5.99 7.92
CA LEU A 91 13.52 -5.09 6.97
C LEU A 91 12.70 -4.00 7.70
N ILE A 92 11.77 -4.40 8.57
CA ILE A 92 10.83 -3.49 9.23
C ILE A 92 11.55 -2.54 10.21
N HIS A 93 12.53 -3.02 10.97
CA HIS A 93 13.11 -2.28 12.08
C HIS A 93 14.50 -1.70 11.81
N THR A 94 15.17 -2.11 10.73
CA THR A 94 16.50 -1.58 10.37
C THR A 94 16.49 -0.89 9.02
N ILE A 95 16.01 -1.56 7.96
CA ILE A 95 16.12 -1.03 6.59
C ILE A 95 15.06 0.04 6.30
N VAL A 96 13.78 -0.24 6.55
CA VAL A 96 12.69 0.71 6.23
C VAL A 96 12.84 2.04 6.97
N PRO A 97 13.18 2.10 8.28
CA PRO A 97 13.38 3.37 8.98
C PRO A 97 14.48 4.23 8.36
N GLU A 98 15.58 3.62 7.93
CA GLU A 98 16.67 4.32 7.23
C GLU A 98 16.24 4.82 5.84
N LEU A 99 15.44 4.03 5.10
CA LEU A 99 14.87 4.48 3.82
C LEU A 99 13.93 5.67 4.01
N VAL A 100 13.04 5.62 5.02
CA VAL A 100 12.12 6.72 5.35
C VAL A 100 12.90 7.98 5.69
N LYS A 101 13.96 7.88 6.50
CA LYS A 101 14.83 9.01 6.85
C LYS A 101 15.45 9.66 5.61
N ARG A 102 16.03 8.87 4.70
CA ARG A 102 16.65 9.38 3.46
C ARG A 102 15.64 10.00 2.51
N LEU A 103 14.44 9.42 2.43
CA LEU A 103 13.36 9.99 1.64
C LEU A 103 12.98 11.37 2.19
N GLU A 104 12.79 11.51 3.50
CA GLU A 104 12.51 12.82 4.13
C GLU A 104 13.60 13.87 3.89
N GLU A 105 14.86 13.47 3.89
CA GLU A 105 15.98 14.37 3.59
C GLU A 105 15.95 14.88 2.14
N ASN A 106 15.46 14.06 1.20
CA ASN A 106 15.33 14.44 -0.21
C ASN A 106 14.08 15.29 -0.53
N PHE A 107 13.09 15.32 0.37
CA PHE A 107 11.88 16.14 0.22
C PHE A 107 11.95 17.49 0.96
N LYS A 108 13.09 17.80 1.62
CA LYS A 108 13.39 19.11 2.21
C LYS A 108 14.14 20.00 1.24
#